data_AF-A0A523H6G9-F1
#
_entry.id   AF-A0A523H6G9-F1
#
_cell.length_a   1.000
_cell.length_b   1.000
_cell.length_c   1.000
_cell.angle_alpha   90.00
_cell.angle_beta   90.00
_cell.angle_gamma   90.00
#
_symmetry.space_group_name_H-M   'P 1'
#
loop_
_entity.id
_entity.type
_entity.pdbx_description
1 polymer ?
#
loop_
_entity_poly.entity_id
_entity_poly.type
_entity_poly.pdbx_seq_one_letter_code
_entity_poly.pdbx_strand_id
1 'polypeptide(L)'
;MNLEIISIGDELLIGQTVNTNATWLAKHLTSLGVEVKWITTVGDDADDIKSALATALQRSDVVITTGGIGPTHDDITKTVAADFFESELIFKPEILEQLKRRFEKRGRKMSVTNEDQAWIPEKAQLIDNPIGTAAGLIFEKDGKKCFILPGVPSEMKMMSEKTLFPMFKGQGQTIVQKTIRTTGLPESTAFEKLGDIKRVEQFAKVAFLPKTSGVDIRLTVKGTDETECRKKLEQGVNIVLASVGKYVYGYDEEELEEAVAKLLIKTHKTVAVAESCTGGLLANKLTNISGSSEYFERGVVTYSNQSKIEILGIPEEILEKHGAVSLETAEAMAEAARKISGADFGISTTGIAGPTGGTEEKPVGLVYIGVSTAKEIYSKRLLFFKERLENKDRFVQAALSLLKRELIKLIA
;
A
#
# COMPACT_ATOMS: atom_id res chain seq x y z
N MET A 1 -24.27 12.33 -8.73
CA MET A 1 -23.09 13.17 -9.01
C MET A 1 -22.04 12.28 -9.65
N ASN A 2 -21.65 12.60 -10.88
CA ASN A 2 -20.61 11.90 -11.63
C ASN A 2 -19.31 12.72 -11.58
N LEU A 3 -18.17 12.04 -11.39
CA LEU A 3 -16.86 12.67 -11.34
C LEU A 3 -15.91 12.07 -12.39
N GLU A 4 -15.10 12.95 -12.99
CA GLU A 4 -13.98 12.56 -13.84
C GLU A 4 -12.65 13.11 -13.31
N ILE A 5 -11.60 12.29 -13.38
CA ILE A 5 -10.23 12.69 -13.08
C ILE A 5 -9.46 12.81 -14.40
N ILE A 6 -8.78 13.94 -14.60
CA ILE A 6 -7.86 14.15 -15.73
C ILE A 6 -6.44 14.23 -15.19
N SER A 7 -5.53 13.40 -15.68
CA SER A 7 -4.10 13.50 -15.38
C SER A 7 -3.37 14.09 -16.58
N ILE A 8 -2.57 15.10 -16.34
CA ILE A 8 -1.86 15.87 -17.37
C ILE A 8 -0.36 15.64 -17.14
N GLY A 9 0.33 15.12 -18.15
CA GLY A 9 1.75 14.84 -18.09
C GLY A 9 2.20 13.88 -19.19
N ASP A 10 3.14 14.31 -20.03
CA ASP A 10 3.71 13.47 -21.10
C ASP A 10 4.39 12.20 -20.53
N GLU A 11 5.01 12.31 -19.35
CA GLU A 11 5.68 11.19 -18.68
C GLU A 11 4.71 10.07 -18.28
N LEU A 12 3.41 10.39 -18.13
CA LEU A 12 2.36 9.42 -17.86
C LEU A 12 1.98 8.66 -19.13
N LEU A 13 1.93 9.35 -20.28
CA LEU A 13 1.57 8.74 -21.56
C LEU A 13 2.64 7.77 -22.06
N ILE A 14 3.92 8.11 -21.87
CA ILE A 14 5.04 7.24 -22.26
C ILE A 14 5.37 6.15 -21.22
N GLY A 15 4.62 6.11 -20.10
CA GLY A 15 4.79 5.10 -19.04
C GLY A 15 6.07 5.26 -18.22
N GLN A 16 6.73 6.41 -18.27
CA GLN A 16 7.89 6.71 -17.42
C GLN A 16 7.49 6.82 -15.94
N THR A 17 6.30 7.37 -15.68
CA THR A 17 5.74 7.50 -14.34
C THR A 17 4.40 6.77 -14.25
N VAL A 18 4.24 5.94 -13.22
CA VAL A 18 2.95 5.32 -12.92
C VAL A 18 2.00 6.38 -12.37
N ASN A 19 0.78 6.47 -12.93
CA ASN A 19 -0.24 7.42 -12.49
C ASN A 19 -0.82 7.07 -11.10
N THR A 20 -0.03 7.35 -10.07
CA THR A 20 -0.40 7.13 -8.67
C THR A 20 -1.36 8.20 -8.15
N ASN A 21 -1.38 9.39 -8.76
CA ASN A 21 -2.26 10.49 -8.37
C ASN A 21 -3.74 10.15 -8.64
N ALA A 22 -4.08 9.75 -9.86
CA ALA A 22 -5.44 9.35 -10.19
C ALA A 22 -5.90 8.14 -9.35
N THR A 23 -5.01 7.16 -9.15
CA THR A 23 -5.27 6.00 -8.30
C THR A 23 -5.61 6.42 -6.85
N TRP A 24 -4.82 7.33 -6.29
CA TRP A 24 -5.02 7.80 -4.92
C TRP A 24 -6.29 8.64 -4.78
N LEU A 25 -6.55 9.58 -5.70
CA LEU A 25 -7.77 10.39 -5.74
C LEU A 25 -9.02 9.51 -5.86
N ALA A 26 -9.03 8.57 -6.80
CA ALA A 26 -10.15 7.67 -7.01
C ALA A 26 -10.44 6.81 -5.76
N LYS A 27 -9.41 6.29 -5.09
CA LYS A 27 -9.56 5.53 -3.83
C LYS A 27 -10.27 6.38 -2.76
N HIS A 28 -9.85 7.63 -2.58
CA HIS A 28 -10.41 8.51 -1.55
C HIS A 28 -11.81 9.00 -1.89
N LEU A 29 -12.05 9.45 -3.14
CA LEU A 29 -13.37 9.88 -3.58
C LEU A 29 -14.41 8.75 -3.48
N THR A 30 -14.02 7.53 -3.86
CA THR A 30 -14.87 6.34 -3.69
C THR A 30 -15.18 6.08 -2.21
N SER A 31 -14.21 6.30 -1.31
CA SER A 31 -14.46 6.16 0.14
C SER A 31 -15.45 7.19 0.69
N LEU A 32 -15.59 8.34 0.03
CA LEU A 32 -16.58 9.38 0.36
C LEU A 32 -17.94 9.15 -0.30
N GLY A 33 -18.12 8.02 -0.99
CA GLY A 33 -19.36 7.72 -1.70
C GLY A 33 -19.52 8.40 -3.05
N VAL A 34 -18.46 9.02 -3.57
CA VAL A 34 -18.45 9.67 -4.88
C VAL A 34 -18.09 8.65 -5.94
N GLU A 35 -18.88 8.57 -7.00
CA GLU A 35 -18.62 7.67 -8.12
C GLU A 35 -17.70 8.35 -9.15
N VAL A 36 -16.46 7.86 -9.22
CA VAL A 36 -15.52 8.22 -10.29
C VAL A 36 -15.82 7.35 -11.50
N LYS A 37 -16.35 7.95 -12.57
CA LYS A 37 -16.78 7.23 -13.77
C LYS A 37 -15.70 7.16 -14.85
N TRP A 38 -14.83 8.16 -14.90
CA TRP A 38 -13.78 8.26 -15.89
C TRP A 38 -12.47 8.71 -15.26
N ILE A 39 -11.38 8.15 -15.76
CA ILE A 39 -10.01 8.63 -15.54
C ILE A 39 -9.40 8.77 -16.93
N THR A 40 -8.98 9.98 -17.27
CA THR A 40 -8.42 10.34 -18.58
C THR A 40 -6.99 10.83 -18.37
N THR A 41 -6.06 10.43 -19.23
CA THR A 41 -4.68 10.94 -19.23
C THR A 41 -4.44 11.66 -20.55
N VAL A 42 -3.87 12.86 -20.50
CA VAL A 42 -3.45 13.65 -21.67
C VAL A 42 -2.03 14.19 -21.49
N GLY A 43 -1.41 14.59 -22.59
CA GLY A 43 -0.08 15.20 -22.57
C GLY A 43 -0.12 16.67 -22.20
N ASP A 44 1.06 17.29 -22.15
CA ASP A 44 1.24 18.72 -21.88
C ASP A 44 1.01 19.56 -23.15
N ASP A 45 -0.13 19.34 -23.81
CA ASP A 45 -0.57 20.07 -25.00
C ASP A 45 -1.88 20.85 -24.73
N ALA A 46 -1.94 22.08 -25.22
CA ALA A 46 -3.05 22.98 -24.94
C ALA A 46 -4.38 22.51 -25.53
N ASP A 47 -4.37 21.94 -26.74
CA ASP A 47 -5.58 21.48 -27.42
C ASP A 47 -6.07 20.17 -26.80
N ASP A 48 -5.15 19.28 -26.44
CA ASP A 48 -5.49 18.03 -25.73
C ASP A 48 -6.12 18.31 -24.36
N ILE A 49 -5.55 19.22 -23.56
CA ILE A 49 -6.09 19.61 -22.26
C ILE A 49 -7.49 20.23 -22.42
N LYS A 50 -7.68 21.15 -23.38
CA LYS A 50 -8.99 21.78 -23.66
C LYS A 50 -10.02 20.75 -24.09
N SER A 51 -9.65 19.85 -25.00
CA SER A 51 -10.51 18.78 -25.49
C SER A 51 -10.95 17.84 -24.36
N ALA A 52 -10.02 17.47 -23.47
CA ALA A 52 -10.31 16.66 -22.29
C ALA A 52 -11.23 17.39 -21.31
N LEU A 53 -10.97 18.67 -21.01
CA LEU A 53 -11.82 19.49 -20.15
C LEU A 53 -13.24 19.63 -20.72
N ALA A 54 -13.36 19.91 -22.03
CA ALA A 54 -14.66 20.01 -22.71
C ALA A 54 -15.44 18.71 -22.60
N THR A 55 -14.80 17.58 -22.93
CA THR A 55 -15.42 16.26 -22.89
C THR A 55 -15.84 15.89 -21.46
N ALA A 56 -14.96 16.10 -20.49
CA ALA A 56 -15.22 15.78 -19.09
C ALA A 56 -16.37 16.61 -18.52
N LEU A 57 -16.40 17.91 -18.79
CA LEU A 57 -17.49 18.78 -18.37
C LEU A 57 -18.81 18.49 -19.09
N GLN A 58 -18.83 17.85 -20.26
CA GLN A 58 -20.09 17.42 -20.87
C GLN A 58 -20.73 16.26 -20.08
N ARG A 59 -19.95 15.30 -19.58
CA ARG A 59 -20.45 14.05 -19.00
C ARG A 59 -20.37 13.93 -17.47
N SER A 60 -19.69 14.87 -16.81
CA SER A 60 -19.48 14.88 -15.37
C SER A 60 -19.95 16.19 -14.72
N ASP A 61 -20.39 16.09 -13.47
CA ASP A 61 -20.78 17.26 -12.65
C ASP A 61 -19.52 17.92 -12.04
N VAL A 62 -18.48 17.11 -11.86
CA VAL A 62 -17.22 17.50 -11.25
C VAL A 62 -16.05 16.96 -12.06
N VAL A 63 -15.08 17.81 -12.34
CA VAL A 63 -13.81 17.44 -12.98
C VAL A 63 -12.67 17.78 -12.02
N ILE A 64 -11.72 16.85 -11.83
CA ILE A 64 -10.49 17.09 -11.08
C ILE A 64 -9.31 16.86 -12.01
N THR A 65 -8.47 17.86 -12.21
CA THR A 65 -7.20 17.71 -12.92
C THR A 65 -6.03 17.61 -11.94
N THR A 66 -4.97 16.92 -12.35
CA THR A 66 -3.68 16.86 -11.63
C THR A 66 -2.54 16.92 -12.64
N GLY A 67 -1.64 17.87 -12.47
CA GLY A 67 -0.51 18.10 -13.39
C GLY A 67 -0.42 19.54 -13.88
N GLY A 68 0.76 19.93 -14.37
CA GLY A 68 0.97 21.12 -15.19
C GLY A 68 0.67 22.50 -14.57
N ILE A 69 0.75 22.68 -13.24
CA ILE A 69 0.55 24.01 -12.59
C ILE A 69 1.79 24.55 -11.85
N GLY A 70 2.92 23.87 -11.98
CA GLY A 70 4.19 24.35 -11.45
C GLY A 70 4.74 25.57 -12.22
N PRO A 71 6.01 25.93 -11.97
CA PRO A 71 6.64 27.11 -12.56
C PRO A 71 7.48 26.79 -13.81
N THR A 72 7.42 25.57 -14.37
CA THR A 72 8.23 25.21 -15.55
C THR A 72 7.54 25.62 -16.85
N HIS A 73 8.26 25.51 -17.96
CA HIS A 73 7.73 25.84 -19.29
C HIS A 73 6.67 24.83 -19.76
N ASP A 74 6.74 23.59 -19.27
CA ASP A 74 5.77 22.53 -19.56
C ASP A 74 4.52 22.64 -18.65
N ASP A 75 4.55 23.46 -17.60
CA ASP A 75 3.42 23.70 -16.70
C ASP A 75 2.37 24.67 -17.30
N ILE A 76 1.69 24.21 -18.34
CA ILE A 76 0.72 25.03 -19.10
C ILE A 76 -0.73 24.94 -18.60
N THR A 77 -1.05 24.00 -17.71
CA THR A 77 -2.43 23.67 -17.31
C THR A 77 -3.17 24.87 -16.73
N LYS A 78 -2.50 25.70 -15.91
CA LYS A 78 -3.12 26.92 -15.36
C LYS A 78 -3.57 27.87 -16.46
N THR A 79 -2.69 28.14 -17.42
CA THR A 79 -2.93 29.09 -18.52
C THR A 79 -4.01 28.54 -19.46
N VAL A 80 -3.94 27.26 -19.80
CA VAL A 80 -4.92 26.60 -20.65
C VAL A 80 -6.29 26.54 -19.99
N ALA A 81 -6.36 26.26 -18.68
CA ALA A 81 -7.61 26.31 -17.93
C ALA A 81 -8.18 27.73 -17.89
N ALA A 82 -7.34 28.74 -17.64
CA ALA A 82 -7.77 30.14 -17.65
C ALA A 82 -8.42 30.52 -18.99
N ASP A 83 -7.79 30.16 -20.10
CA ASP A 83 -8.31 30.38 -21.44
C ASP A 83 -9.63 29.61 -21.69
N PHE A 84 -9.69 28.33 -21.31
CA PHE A 84 -10.88 27.49 -21.45
C PHE A 84 -12.10 28.03 -20.68
N PHE A 85 -11.87 28.61 -19.50
CA PHE A 85 -12.91 29.24 -18.68
C PHE A 85 -13.10 30.73 -18.97
N GLU A 86 -12.48 31.24 -20.04
CA GLU A 86 -12.56 32.64 -20.48
C GLU A 86 -12.22 33.60 -19.33
N SER A 87 -11.18 33.28 -18.56
CA SER A 87 -10.77 33.99 -17.36
C SER A 87 -9.43 34.68 -17.59
N GLU A 88 -9.39 36.00 -17.43
CA GLU A 88 -8.15 36.75 -17.49
C GLU A 88 -7.24 36.41 -16.30
N LEU A 89 -5.92 36.39 -16.53
CA LEU A 89 -4.92 36.21 -15.48
C LEU A 89 -4.63 37.57 -14.83
N ILE A 90 -4.93 37.68 -13.54
CA ILE A 90 -4.69 38.89 -12.75
C ILE A 90 -3.51 38.64 -11.82
N PHE A 91 -2.56 39.57 -11.82
CA PHE A 91 -1.44 39.56 -10.90
C PHE A 91 -1.91 39.88 -9.46
N LYS A 92 -1.55 39.02 -8.51
CA LYS A 92 -1.90 39.16 -7.09
C LYS A 92 -0.65 39.42 -6.23
N PRO A 93 -0.36 40.70 -5.87
CA PRO A 93 0.82 41.05 -5.09
C PRO A 93 0.93 40.31 -3.76
N GLU A 94 -0.21 40.02 -3.12
CA GLU A 94 -0.29 39.29 -1.86
C GLU A 94 0.20 37.84 -1.98
N ILE A 95 -0.01 37.18 -3.13
CA ILE A 95 0.49 35.83 -3.39
C ILE A 95 1.99 35.88 -3.63
N LEU A 96 2.47 36.87 -4.39
CA LEU A 96 3.91 37.06 -4.59
C LEU A 96 4.64 37.27 -3.26
N GLU A 97 4.07 38.06 -2.35
CA GLU A 97 4.64 38.30 -1.03
C GLU A 97 4.66 37.03 -0.17
N GLN A 98 3.62 36.20 -0.22
CA GLN A 98 3.60 34.90 0.47
C GLN A 98 4.67 33.96 -0.09
N LEU A 99 4.84 33.93 -1.42
CA LEU A 99 5.89 33.15 -2.08
C LEU A 99 7.28 33.60 -1.62
N LYS A 100 7.57 34.91 -1.64
CA LYS A 100 8.85 35.47 -1.16
C LYS A 100 9.16 35.03 0.26
N ARG A 101 8.22 35.20 1.20
CA ARG A 101 8.38 34.76 2.59
C ARG A 101 8.64 33.26 2.71
N ARG A 102 8.03 32.45 1.85
CA ARG A 102 8.20 30.99 1.84
C ARG A 102 9.59 30.59 1.37
N PHE A 103 10.12 31.26 0.34
CA PHE A 103 11.49 31.07 -0.13
C PHE A 103 12.52 31.53 0.92
N GLU A 104 12.30 32.69 1.54
CA GLU A 104 13.14 33.21 2.62
C GLU A 104 13.20 32.27 3.82
N LYS A 105 12.06 31.76 4.30
CA LYS A 105 12.01 30.75 5.38
C LYS A 105 12.77 29.47 5.06
N ARG A 106 12.92 29.14 3.77
CA ARG A 106 13.68 27.97 3.30
C ARG A 106 15.14 28.31 2.97
N GLY A 107 15.59 29.54 3.22
CA GLY A 107 16.94 30.01 2.93
C GLY A 107 17.27 30.05 1.43
N ARG A 108 16.25 30.18 0.56
CA ARG A 108 16.42 30.20 -0.89
C ARG A 108 15.98 31.54 -1.46
N LYS A 109 16.65 31.99 -2.53
CA LYS A 109 16.18 33.11 -3.34
C LYS A 109 15.15 32.60 -4.35
N MET A 110 14.03 33.30 -4.47
CA MET A 110 12.98 33.00 -5.45
C MET A 110 13.45 33.32 -6.88
N SER A 111 13.13 32.48 -7.85
CA SER A 111 13.39 32.75 -9.28
C SER A 111 12.30 33.62 -9.90
N VAL A 112 12.59 34.22 -11.06
CA VAL A 112 11.60 34.98 -11.85
C VAL A 112 10.45 34.08 -12.29
N THR A 113 10.72 32.82 -12.67
CA THR A 113 9.69 31.85 -13.07
C THR A 113 8.71 31.51 -11.94
N ASN A 114 9.12 31.64 -10.67
CA ASN A 114 8.18 31.48 -9.55
C ASN A 114 7.24 32.68 -9.40
N GLU A 115 7.58 33.86 -9.94
CA GLU A 115 6.70 35.03 -9.92
C GLU A 115 5.44 34.80 -10.77
N ASP A 116 5.55 33.97 -11.82
CA ASP A 116 4.42 33.61 -12.68
C ASP A 116 3.31 32.89 -11.90
N GLN A 117 3.62 32.29 -10.75
CA GLN A 117 2.65 31.65 -9.86
C GLN A 117 1.73 32.67 -9.15
N ALA A 118 2.08 33.95 -9.13
CA ALA A 118 1.24 35.03 -8.60
C ALA A 118 0.18 35.54 -9.60
N TRP A 119 0.23 35.11 -10.85
CA TRP A 119 -0.82 35.36 -11.84
C TRP A 119 -1.92 34.31 -11.72
N ILE A 120 -3.10 34.76 -11.30
CA ILE A 120 -4.24 33.91 -10.96
C ILE A 120 -5.43 34.24 -11.87
N PRO A 121 -6.13 33.23 -12.40
CA PRO A 121 -7.36 33.46 -13.16
C PRO A 121 -8.42 34.17 -12.29
N GLU A 122 -8.95 35.29 -12.75
CA GLU A 122 -9.97 36.09 -12.03
C GLU A 122 -11.18 35.26 -11.58
N LYS A 123 -11.68 34.40 -12.46
CA LYS A 123 -12.88 33.58 -12.23
C LYS A 123 -12.61 32.35 -11.36
N ALA A 124 -11.35 32.11 -10.96
CA ALA A 124 -10.98 30.96 -10.15
C ALA A 124 -10.98 31.28 -8.66
N GLN A 125 -11.55 30.37 -7.86
CA GLN A 125 -11.30 30.34 -6.41
C GLN A 125 -9.97 29.62 -6.16
N LEU A 126 -9.20 30.11 -5.18
CA LEU A 126 -7.90 29.53 -4.83
C LEU A 126 -8.03 28.37 -3.85
N ILE A 127 -7.22 27.34 -4.07
CA ILE A 127 -6.96 26.27 -3.12
C ILE A 127 -5.56 26.49 -2.56
N ASP A 128 -5.47 26.74 -1.25
CA ASP A 128 -4.19 26.91 -0.57
C ASP A 128 -3.32 25.65 -0.70
N ASN A 129 -2.03 25.85 -0.96
CA ASN A 129 -1.03 24.79 -1.03
C ASN A 129 -0.05 24.94 0.16
N PRO A 130 -0.26 24.21 1.27
CA PRO A 130 0.48 24.45 2.50
C PRO A 130 1.90 23.89 2.46
N ILE A 131 2.28 23.11 1.44
CA ILE A 131 3.64 22.54 1.30
C ILE A 131 4.36 22.91 0.00
N GLY A 132 3.63 23.31 -1.05
CA GLY A 132 4.17 23.79 -2.33
C GLY A 132 4.03 25.28 -2.57
N THR A 133 4.36 25.71 -3.79
CA THR A 133 4.27 27.13 -4.20
C THR A 133 3.10 27.41 -5.13
N ALA A 134 2.68 26.44 -5.95
CA ALA A 134 1.54 26.59 -6.84
C ALA A 134 0.23 26.46 -6.06
N ALA A 135 -0.61 27.49 -6.07
CA ALA A 135 -1.98 27.37 -5.58
C ALA A 135 -2.83 26.55 -6.56
N GLY A 136 -3.76 25.76 -6.02
CA GLY A 136 -4.77 25.10 -6.86
C GLY A 136 -5.90 26.04 -7.21
N LEU A 137 -6.73 25.62 -8.14
CA LEU A 137 -7.79 26.46 -8.70
C LEU A 137 -9.12 25.71 -8.69
N ILE A 138 -10.21 26.44 -8.48
CA ILE A 138 -11.58 25.96 -8.66
C ILE A 138 -12.27 26.89 -9.64
N PHE A 139 -12.72 26.34 -10.76
CA PHE A 139 -13.60 27.01 -11.69
C PHE A 139 -15.01 26.45 -11.57
N GLU A 140 -16.00 27.30 -11.85
CA GLU A 140 -17.40 26.91 -11.95
C GLU A 140 -17.96 27.37 -13.30
N LYS A 141 -18.60 26.45 -14.03
CA LYS A 141 -19.25 26.72 -15.32
C LYS A 141 -20.51 25.87 -15.42
N ASP A 142 -21.65 26.50 -15.70
CA ASP A 142 -22.96 25.83 -15.84
C ASP A 142 -23.35 24.92 -14.66
N GLY A 143 -23.03 25.35 -13.43
CA GLY A 143 -23.27 24.59 -12.20
C GLY A 143 -22.34 23.39 -11.98
N LYS A 144 -21.33 23.22 -12.85
CA LYS A 144 -20.29 22.18 -12.76
C LYS A 144 -19.00 22.76 -12.21
N LYS A 145 -18.25 21.96 -11.47
CA LYS A 145 -16.99 22.39 -10.84
C LYS A 145 -15.79 21.71 -11.47
N CYS A 146 -14.74 22.48 -11.71
CA CYS A 146 -13.45 21.99 -12.18
C CYS A 146 -12.35 22.37 -11.20
N PHE A 147 -11.69 21.38 -10.62
CA PHE A 147 -10.58 21.54 -9.69
C PHE A 147 -9.27 21.32 -10.43
N ILE A 148 -8.33 22.24 -10.30
CA ILE A 148 -6.99 22.13 -10.87
C ILE A 148 -5.98 21.94 -9.72
N LEU A 149 -5.33 20.79 -9.67
CA LEU A 149 -4.41 20.39 -8.60
C LEU A 149 -2.98 20.15 -9.14
N PRO A 150 -1.95 20.22 -8.28
CA PRO A 150 -0.57 19.96 -8.70
C PRO A 150 -0.33 18.51 -9.12
N GLY A 151 0.70 18.30 -9.96
CA GLY A 151 1.19 16.96 -10.31
C GLY A 151 2.02 16.32 -9.19
N VAL A 152 2.64 17.13 -8.33
CA VAL A 152 3.45 16.62 -7.21
C VAL A 152 2.54 15.88 -6.20
N PRO A 153 2.75 14.57 -5.96
CA PRO A 153 1.80 13.77 -5.19
C PRO A 153 1.56 14.26 -3.76
N SER A 154 2.60 14.71 -3.06
CA SER A 154 2.46 15.20 -1.69
C SER A 154 1.58 16.45 -1.61
N GLU A 155 1.81 17.41 -2.52
CA GLU A 155 1.05 18.67 -2.59
C GLU A 155 -0.42 18.40 -2.93
N MET A 156 -0.67 17.60 -3.97
CA MET A 156 -2.01 17.22 -4.40
C MET A 156 -2.79 16.55 -3.26
N LYS A 157 -2.17 15.61 -2.55
CA LYS A 157 -2.79 14.92 -1.42
C LYS A 157 -3.19 15.89 -0.32
N MET A 158 -2.27 16.77 0.09
CA MET A 158 -2.53 17.73 1.15
C MET A 158 -3.66 18.70 0.80
N MET A 159 -3.67 19.21 -0.43
CA MET A 159 -4.73 20.10 -0.92
C MET A 159 -6.08 19.38 -1.00
N SER A 160 -6.04 18.12 -1.45
CA SER A 160 -7.24 17.30 -1.57
C SER A 160 -7.87 17.02 -0.21
N GLU A 161 -7.06 16.63 0.77
CA GLU A 161 -7.53 16.35 2.14
C GLU A 161 -8.10 17.60 2.83
N LYS A 162 -7.45 18.76 2.66
CA LYS A 162 -7.86 20.00 3.35
C LYS A 162 -9.04 20.71 2.72
N THR A 163 -9.18 20.65 1.41
CA THR A 163 -10.15 21.49 0.68
C THR A 163 -11.09 20.67 -0.19
N LEU A 164 -10.56 19.81 -1.07
CA LEU A 164 -11.36 19.07 -2.04
C LEU A 164 -12.33 18.07 -1.38
N PHE A 165 -11.83 17.18 -0.54
CA PHE A 165 -12.61 16.10 0.06
C PHE A 165 -13.69 16.58 1.03
N PRO A 166 -13.47 17.61 1.88
CA PRO A 166 -14.53 18.20 2.68
C PRO A 166 -15.74 18.65 1.86
N MET A 167 -15.55 19.09 0.60
CA MET A 167 -16.64 19.53 -0.27
C MET A 167 -17.55 18.39 -0.74
N PHE A 168 -17.08 17.13 -0.70
CA PHE A 168 -17.88 15.96 -1.09
C PHE A 168 -18.50 15.21 0.09
N LYS A 169 -18.18 15.61 1.32
CA LYS A 169 -18.68 14.94 2.51
C LYS A 169 -20.20 15.05 2.58
N GLY A 170 -20.88 13.90 2.64
CA GLY A 170 -22.35 13.82 2.71
C GLY A 170 -23.09 14.02 1.38
N GLN A 171 -22.37 14.21 0.27
CA GLN A 171 -22.98 14.31 -1.07
C GLN A 171 -23.04 12.96 -1.81
N GLY A 172 -22.25 11.98 -1.36
CA GLY A 172 -22.21 10.62 -1.90
C GLY A 172 -23.18 9.66 -1.21
N GLN A 173 -23.27 8.44 -1.74
CA GLN A 173 -23.91 7.33 -1.02
C GLN A 173 -23.08 6.96 0.21
N THR A 174 -23.72 6.46 1.27
CA THR A 174 -22.96 5.84 2.35
C THR A 174 -22.30 4.57 1.84
N ILE A 175 -20.98 4.53 1.88
CA ILE A 175 -20.19 3.35 1.53
C ILE A 175 -19.39 2.94 2.77
N VAL A 176 -19.67 1.73 3.27
CA VAL A 176 -18.87 1.11 4.33
C VAL A 176 -18.20 -0.12 3.77
N GLN A 177 -16.95 -0.31 4.16
CA GLN A 177 -16.11 -1.38 3.64
C GLN A 177 -15.35 -2.02 4.80
N LYS A 178 -15.02 -3.29 4.65
CA LYS A 178 -14.05 -3.96 5.51
C LYS A 178 -13.22 -4.91 4.67
N THR A 179 -11.90 -4.82 4.81
CA THR A 179 -10.98 -5.76 4.18
C THR A 179 -10.51 -6.77 5.22
N ILE A 180 -10.79 -8.05 5.00
CA ILE A 180 -10.33 -9.15 5.83
C ILE A 180 -9.01 -9.64 5.23
N ARG A 181 -7.93 -9.53 5.99
CA ARG A 181 -6.58 -9.87 5.53
C ARG A 181 -6.25 -11.32 5.84
N THR A 182 -5.95 -12.12 4.81
CA THR A 182 -5.68 -13.55 4.97
C THR A 182 -4.31 -13.96 4.44
N THR A 183 -3.73 -15.02 4.98
CA THR A 183 -2.45 -15.57 4.51
C THR A 183 -2.44 -17.10 4.51
N GLY A 184 -1.59 -17.70 3.67
CA GLY A 184 -1.52 -19.15 3.50
C GLY A 184 -2.76 -19.77 2.86
N LEU A 185 -3.52 -18.96 2.11
CA LEU A 185 -4.77 -19.35 1.45
C LEU A 185 -4.75 -18.87 -0.02
N PRO A 186 -4.61 -19.77 -1.00
CA PRO A 186 -4.76 -19.44 -2.42
C PRO A 186 -6.19 -18.99 -2.75
N GLU A 187 -6.36 -18.24 -3.84
CA GLU A 187 -7.65 -17.63 -4.21
C GLU A 187 -8.75 -18.67 -4.47
N SER A 188 -8.48 -19.67 -5.29
CA SER A 188 -9.41 -20.77 -5.56
C SER A 188 -9.84 -21.47 -4.27
N THR A 189 -8.89 -21.73 -3.37
CA THR A 189 -9.17 -22.33 -2.07
C THR A 189 -9.95 -21.41 -1.14
N ALA A 190 -9.70 -20.09 -1.18
CA ALA A 190 -10.47 -19.11 -0.42
C ALA A 190 -11.94 -19.10 -0.87
N PHE A 191 -12.16 -19.11 -2.18
CA PHE A 191 -13.48 -19.17 -2.80
C PHE A 191 -14.20 -20.48 -2.42
N GLU A 192 -13.55 -21.63 -2.59
CA GLU A 192 -14.10 -22.94 -2.21
C GLU A 192 -14.47 -23.02 -0.73
N LYS A 193 -13.61 -22.50 0.16
CA LYS A 193 -13.88 -22.47 1.61
C LYS A 193 -15.04 -21.56 1.97
N LEU A 194 -15.21 -20.44 1.27
CA LEU A 194 -16.34 -19.56 1.50
C LEU A 194 -17.67 -20.24 1.14
N GLY A 195 -17.63 -21.16 0.17
CA GLY A 195 -18.78 -21.94 -0.26
C GLY A 195 -19.73 -21.10 -1.11
N ASP A 196 -21.03 -21.15 -0.82
CA ASP A 196 -22.02 -20.33 -1.53
C ASP A 196 -21.85 -18.84 -1.19
N ILE A 197 -21.18 -18.12 -2.08
CA ILE A 197 -20.90 -16.69 -1.97
C ILE A 197 -22.18 -15.84 -1.83
N LYS A 198 -23.33 -16.32 -2.34
CA LYS A 198 -24.62 -15.62 -2.24
C LYS A 198 -25.04 -15.41 -0.79
N ARG A 199 -24.59 -16.28 0.12
CA ARG A 199 -24.82 -16.12 1.57
C ARG A 199 -24.17 -14.86 2.13
N VAL A 200 -23.07 -14.41 1.54
CA VAL A 200 -22.40 -13.15 1.90
C VAL A 200 -22.95 -12.00 1.05
N GLU A 201 -23.16 -12.22 -0.25
CA GLU A 201 -23.62 -11.19 -1.19
C GLU A 201 -25.03 -10.67 -0.93
N GLN A 202 -25.86 -11.42 -0.20
CA GLN A 202 -27.13 -10.88 0.32
C GLN A 202 -26.94 -9.71 1.30
N PHE A 203 -25.75 -9.58 1.90
CA PHE A 203 -25.41 -8.51 2.85
C PHE A 203 -24.42 -7.49 2.27
N ALA A 204 -23.38 -7.95 1.59
CA ALA A 204 -22.31 -7.10 1.09
C ALA A 204 -21.70 -7.65 -0.20
N LYS A 205 -21.34 -6.77 -1.14
CA LYS A 205 -20.58 -7.16 -2.33
C LYS A 205 -19.20 -7.68 -1.90
N VAL A 206 -18.82 -8.86 -2.37
CA VAL A 206 -17.54 -9.50 -2.07
C VAL A 206 -16.57 -9.30 -3.23
N ALA A 207 -15.31 -9.02 -2.90
CA ALA A 207 -14.21 -9.03 -3.85
C ALA A 207 -13.01 -9.77 -3.26
N PHE A 208 -12.40 -10.65 -4.05
CA PHE A 208 -11.13 -11.31 -3.74
C PHE A 208 -10.00 -10.49 -4.36
N LEU A 209 -8.96 -10.23 -3.58
CA LEU A 209 -7.85 -9.37 -3.96
C LEU A 209 -6.54 -10.12 -3.73
N PRO A 210 -6.06 -10.86 -4.74
CA PRO A 210 -4.83 -11.63 -4.62
C PRO A 210 -3.62 -10.72 -4.47
N LYS A 211 -2.72 -11.09 -3.57
CA LYS A 211 -1.43 -10.43 -3.31
C LYS A 211 -0.33 -11.48 -3.11
N THR A 212 0.92 -11.04 -3.11
CA THR A 212 2.06 -11.90 -2.74
C THR A 212 1.93 -12.43 -1.30
N SER A 213 1.34 -11.65 -0.40
CA SER A 213 1.14 -11.95 1.02
C SER A 213 -0.05 -12.89 1.34
N GLY A 214 -0.93 -13.14 0.36
CA GLY A 214 -2.15 -13.92 0.52
C GLY A 214 -3.31 -13.36 -0.30
N VAL A 215 -4.55 -13.66 0.10
CA VAL A 215 -5.75 -13.17 -0.58
C VAL A 215 -6.58 -12.35 0.39
N ASP A 216 -6.73 -11.06 0.10
CA ASP A 216 -7.60 -10.20 0.90
C ASP A 216 -9.06 -10.36 0.43
N ILE A 217 -9.99 -10.42 1.37
CA ILE A 217 -11.43 -10.50 1.08
C ILE A 217 -12.06 -9.17 1.48
N ARG A 218 -12.51 -8.39 0.51
CA ARG A 218 -13.15 -7.09 0.75
C ARG A 218 -14.66 -7.21 0.65
N LEU A 219 -15.33 -6.71 1.67
CA LEU A 219 -16.78 -6.58 1.71
C LEU A 219 -17.14 -5.10 1.60
N THR A 220 -18.06 -4.78 0.69
CA THR A 220 -18.53 -3.41 0.46
C THR A 220 -20.05 -3.37 0.54
N VAL A 221 -20.58 -2.46 1.36
CA VAL A 221 -22.02 -2.16 1.45
C VAL A 221 -22.22 -0.71 1.03
N LYS A 222 -23.20 -0.49 0.15
CA LYS A 222 -23.67 0.84 -0.26
C LYS A 222 -25.09 1.05 0.22
N GLY A 223 -25.43 2.27 0.65
CA GLY A 223 -26.78 2.63 1.07
C GLY A 223 -26.89 4.11 1.43
N THR A 224 -27.97 4.47 2.12
CA THR A 224 -28.26 5.85 2.54
C THR A 224 -28.20 6.05 4.05
N ASP A 225 -28.24 4.96 4.82
CA ASP A 225 -28.09 4.97 6.29
C ASP A 225 -26.82 4.21 6.68
N GLU A 226 -25.88 4.92 7.27
CA GLU A 226 -24.61 4.36 7.74
C GLU A 226 -24.81 3.24 8.76
N THR A 227 -25.80 3.37 9.65
CA THR A 227 -26.03 2.39 10.72
C THR A 227 -26.49 1.06 10.13
N GLU A 228 -27.45 1.10 9.20
CA GLU A 228 -27.91 -0.08 8.49
C GLU A 228 -26.80 -0.71 7.65
N CYS A 229 -26.02 0.11 6.94
CA CYS A 229 -24.90 -0.35 6.14
C CYS A 229 -23.85 -1.08 7.00
N ARG A 230 -23.49 -0.55 8.17
CA ARG A 230 -22.54 -1.19 9.09
C ARG A 230 -23.07 -2.52 9.63
N LYS A 231 -24.35 -2.60 9.97
CA LYS A 231 -24.99 -3.85 10.42
C LYS A 231 -24.92 -4.94 9.35
N LYS A 232 -25.23 -4.61 8.09
CA LYS A 232 -25.11 -5.53 6.95
C LYS A 232 -23.65 -5.97 6.75
N LEU A 233 -22.71 -5.03 6.82
CA LEU A 233 -21.29 -5.33 6.70
C LEU A 233 -20.82 -6.33 7.76
N GLU A 234 -21.19 -6.13 9.02
CA GLU A 234 -20.87 -7.04 10.12
C GLU A 234 -21.45 -8.45 9.91
N GLN A 235 -22.69 -8.55 9.44
CA GLN A 235 -23.31 -9.83 9.10
C GLN A 235 -22.50 -10.57 8.02
N GLY A 236 -22.11 -9.88 6.95
CA GLY A 236 -21.25 -10.45 5.91
C GLY A 236 -19.88 -10.88 6.45
N VAL A 237 -19.25 -10.04 7.28
CA VAL A 237 -17.94 -10.33 7.89
C VAL A 237 -18.01 -11.58 8.76
N ASN A 238 -19.03 -11.73 9.59
CA ASN A 238 -19.19 -12.91 10.46
C ASN A 238 -19.30 -14.21 9.67
N ILE A 239 -19.98 -14.19 8.52
CA ILE A 239 -20.08 -15.35 7.62
C ILE A 239 -18.71 -15.70 7.05
N VAL A 240 -17.95 -14.70 6.59
CA VAL A 240 -16.59 -14.93 6.06
C VAL A 240 -15.66 -15.46 7.15
N LEU A 241 -15.71 -14.90 8.36
CA LEU A 241 -14.88 -15.36 9.49
C LEU A 241 -15.18 -16.80 9.90
N ALA A 242 -16.44 -17.23 9.84
CA ALA A 242 -16.80 -18.62 10.10
C ALA A 242 -16.15 -19.60 9.11
N SER A 243 -15.95 -19.18 7.86
CA SER A 243 -15.36 -20.02 6.81
C SER A 243 -13.83 -19.97 6.75
N VAL A 244 -13.23 -18.79 6.89
CA VAL A 244 -11.78 -18.58 6.67
C VAL A 244 -11.04 -18.00 7.87
N GLY A 245 -11.67 -17.86 9.04
CA GLY A 245 -11.12 -17.19 10.23
C GLY A 245 -9.73 -17.68 10.65
N LYS A 246 -9.42 -18.97 10.46
CA LYS A 246 -8.10 -19.56 10.74
C LYS A 246 -6.94 -18.93 9.94
N TYR A 247 -7.24 -18.37 8.77
CA TYR A 247 -6.27 -17.76 7.87
C TYR A 247 -6.17 -16.25 8.05
N VAL A 248 -7.06 -15.64 8.83
CA VAL A 248 -7.13 -14.21 9.04
C VAL A 248 -5.99 -13.76 9.95
N TYR A 249 -5.28 -12.71 9.54
CA TYR A 249 -4.24 -12.11 10.38
C TYR A 249 -4.55 -10.68 10.82
N GLY A 250 -5.42 -9.98 10.11
CA GLY A 250 -5.75 -8.61 10.42
C GLY A 250 -6.91 -8.08 9.59
N TYR A 251 -7.16 -6.78 9.73
CA TYR A 251 -8.20 -6.08 9.01
C TYR A 251 -7.68 -4.77 8.40
N ASP A 252 -8.34 -4.36 7.32
CA ASP A 252 -8.17 -3.06 6.68
C ASP A 252 -6.74 -2.79 6.23
N GLU A 253 -5.95 -1.96 6.89
CA GLU A 253 -4.56 -1.68 6.48
C GLU A 253 -3.52 -2.41 7.36
N GLU A 254 -3.94 -3.28 8.27
CA GLU A 254 -3.05 -4.06 9.13
C GLU A 254 -2.24 -5.08 8.31
N GLU A 255 -0.92 -5.01 8.41
CA GLU A 255 0.02 -5.96 7.81
C GLU A 255 0.36 -7.11 8.78
N LEU A 256 0.90 -8.22 8.25
CA LEU A 256 1.12 -9.42 9.07
C LEU A 256 2.20 -9.21 10.15
N GLU A 257 3.26 -8.47 9.84
CA GLU A 257 4.29 -8.08 10.82
C GLU A 257 3.71 -7.27 11.99
N GLU A 258 2.73 -6.39 11.75
CA GLU A 258 2.05 -5.63 12.80
C GLU A 258 1.22 -6.55 13.71
N ALA A 259 0.48 -7.50 13.11
CA ALA A 259 -0.29 -8.49 13.85
C ALA A 259 0.61 -9.38 14.74
N VAL A 260 1.78 -9.77 14.22
CA VAL A 260 2.79 -10.52 14.98
C VAL A 260 3.37 -9.67 16.12
N ALA A 261 3.75 -8.42 15.86
CA ALA A 261 4.28 -7.51 16.86
C ALA A 261 3.31 -7.32 18.03
N LYS A 262 2.03 -7.07 17.74
CA LYS A 262 0.97 -6.95 18.76
C LYS A 262 0.87 -8.19 19.63
N LEU A 263 0.98 -9.39 19.05
CA LEU A 263 0.93 -10.65 19.79
C LEU A 263 2.17 -10.85 20.65
N LEU A 264 3.36 -10.55 20.15
CA LEU A 264 4.61 -10.62 20.91
C LEU A 264 4.58 -9.68 22.12
N ILE A 265 4.21 -8.42 21.91
CA ILE A 265 4.07 -7.42 22.98
C ILE A 265 3.03 -7.88 24.01
N LYS A 266 1.83 -8.28 23.55
CA LYS A 266 0.75 -8.73 24.43
C LYS A 266 1.14 -9.96 25.29
N THR A 267 1.97 -10.84 24.75
CA THR A 267 2.41 -12.06 25.45
C THR A 267 3.73 -11.88 26.20
N HIS A 268 4.34 -10.70 26.13
CA HIS A 268 5.70 -10.41 26.63
C HIS A 268 6.71 -11.44 26.12
N LYS A 269 6.64 -11.75 24.83
CA LYS A 269 7.50 -12.72 24.16
C LYS A 269 8.45 -12.05 23.19
N THR A 270 9.61 -12.67 23.05
CA THR A 270 10.71 -12.22 22.20
C THR A 270 10.96 -13.20 21.07
N VAL A 271 11.51 -12.70 19.96
CA VAL A 271 11.88 -13.49 18.78
C VAL A 271 13.26 -13.12 18.28
N ALA A 272 14.00 -14.14 17.85
CA ALA A 272 15.22 -14.01 17.08
C ALA A 272 15.11 -14.77 15.75
N VAL A 273 15.85 -14.32 14.73
CA VAL A 273 15.77 -14.87 13.37
C VAL A 273 17.13 -15.23 12.78
N ALA A 274 17.18 -16.32 12.00
CA ALA A 274 18.32 -16.75 11.21
C ALA A 274 17.95 -16.86 9.72
N GLU A 275 18.48 -15.96 8.90
CA GLU A 275 18.09 -15.81 7.50
C GLU A 275 19.19 -16.25 6.55
N SER A 276 18.82 -17.02 5.52
CA SER A 276 19.67 -17.27 4.36
C SER A 276 19.02 -16.69 3.10
N CYS A 277 18.04 -17.39 2.53
CA CYS A 277 17.43 -17.02 1.25
C CYS A 277 16.65 -15.68 1.26
N THR A 278 16.20 -15.20 2.42
CA THR A 278 15.51 -13.91 2.59
C THR A 278 16.48 -12.74 2.79
N GLY A 279 17.74 -13.00 3.14
CA GLY A 279 18.81 -12.00 3.17
C GLY A 279 18.54 -10.79 4.08
N GLY A 280 17.89 -10.98 5.23
CA GLY A 280 17.61 -9.91 6.20
C GLY A 280 16.20 -9.30 6.09
N LEU A 281 15.38 -9.77 5.15
CA LEU A 281 14.04 -9.23 4.91
C LEU A 281 13.05 -9.55 6.05
N LEU A 282 13.20 -10.70 6.73
CA LEU A 282 12.35 -11.04 7.88
C LEU A 282 12.66 -10.11 9.06
N ALA A 283 13.95 -9.93 9.37
CA ALA A 283 14.40 -8.95 10.36
C ALA A 283 13.89 -7.55 10.00
N ASN A 284 14.08 -7.10 8.74
CA ASN A 284 13.62 -5.80 8.28
C ASN A 284 12.12 -5.58 8.56
N LYS A 285 11.25 -6.52 8.14
CA LYS A 285 9.80 -6.43 8.37
C LYS A 285 9.44 -6.35 9.86
N LEU A 286 10.07 -7.17 10.70
CA LEU A 286 9.86 -7.12 12.15
C LEU A 286 10.30 -5.78 12.76
N THR A 287 11.38 -5.18 12.26
CA THR A 287 11.91 -3.91 12.76
C THR A 287 11.25 -2.66 12.19
N ASN A 288 10.51 -2.76 11.08
CA ASN A 288 9.75 -1.63 10.52
C ASN A 288 8.59 -1.19 11.43
N ILE A 289 8.19 -2.03 12.39
CA ILE A 289 7.15 -1.70 13.36
C ILE A 289 7.77 -0.93 14.53
N SER A 290 7.21 0.24 14.83
CA SER A 290 7.63 1.03 15.99
C SER A 290 7.47 0.24 17.28
N GLY A 291 8.45 0.35 18.19
CA GLY A 291 8.51 -0.46 19.42
C GLY A 291 9.10 -1.87 19.22
N SER A 292 9.64 -2.18 18.04
CA SER A 292 10.24 -3.49 17.75
C SER A 292 11.34 -3.93 18.70
N SER A 293 12.04 -3.00 19.35
CA SER A 293 13.04 -3.28 20.39
C SER A 293 12.48 -4.03 21.61
N GLU A 294 11.17 -4.00 21.84
CA GLU A 294 10.54 -4.73 22.96
C GLU A 294 10.45 -6.23 22.73
N TYR A 295 10.46 -6.69 21.47
CA TYR A 295 10.25 -8.10 21.13
C TYR A 295 11.29 -8.69 20.17
N PHE A 296 11.96 -7.89 19.36
CA PHE A 296 12.93 -8.37 18.39
C PHE A 296 14.34 -8.32 19.01
N GLU A 297 14.87 -9.47 19.43
CA GLU A 297 16.17 -9.52 20.10
C GLU A 297 17.32 -9.49 19.10
N ARG A 298 17.27 -10.33 18.06
CA ARG A 298 18.39 -10.49 17.11
C ARG A 298 17.98 -11.06 15.78
N GLY A 299 18.68 -10.60 14.74
CA GLY A 299 18.69 -11.21 13.42
C GLY A 299 20.10 -11.58 13.01
N VAL A 300 20.28 -12.77 12.45
CA VAL A 300 21.55 -13.22 11.87
C VAL A 300 21.33 -13.59 10.41
N VAL A 301 22.11 -13.01 9.51
CA VAL A 301 22.08 -13.39 8.09
C VAL A 301 23.24 -14.35 7.80
N THR A 302 22.95 -15.65 7.73
CA THR A 302 23.93 -16.70 7.43
C THR A 302 23.82 -17.15 5.97
N TYR A 303 24.28 -16.29 5.07
CA TYR A 303 24.11 -16.47 3.62
C TYR A 303 24.95 -17.61 3.03
N SER A 304 26.13 -17.91 3.61
CA SER A 304 27.00 -19.02 3.20
C SER A 304 26.93 -20.20 4.16
N ASN A 305 27.37 -21.39 3.74
CA ASN A 305 27.52 -22.54 4.64
C ASN A 305 28.50 -22.22 5.77
N GLN A 306 29.63 -21.58 5.45
CA GLN A 306 30.61 -21.15 6.44
C GLN A 306 29.99 -20.26 7.53
N SER A 307 29.18 -19.27 7.14
CA SER A 307 28.51 -18.40 8.13
C SER A 307 27.48 -19.15 9.00
N LYS A 308 26.85 -20.22 8.50
CA LYS A 308 25.98 -21.08 9.31
C LYS A 308 26.80 -21.80 10.38
N ILE A 309 27.98 -22.29 10.03
CA ILE A 309 28.87 -22.98 10.97
C ILE A 309 29.43 -21.99 12.00
N GLU A 310 30.05 -20.89 11.55
CA GLU A 310 30.77 -19.97 12.43
C GLU A 310 29.86 -19.19 13.38
N ILE A 311 28.72 -18.70 12.90
CA ILE A 311 27.87 -17.78 13.67
C ILE A 311 26.80 -18.53 14.45
N LEU A 312 26.19 -19.55 13.84
CA LEU A 312 25.10 -20.31 14.44
C LEU A 312 25.55 -21.65 15.04
N GLY A 313 26.81 -22.05 14.84
CA GLY A 313 27.32 -23.32 15.35
C GLY A 313 26.66 -24.54 14.70
N ILE A 314 26.16 -24.42 13.47
CA ILE A 314 25.51 -25.54 12.77
C ILE A 314 26.57 -26.60 12.47
N PRO A 315 26.39 -27.86 12.92
CA PRO A 315 27.35 -28.93 12.64
C PRO A 315 27.55 -29.12 11.13
N GLU A 316 28.82 -29.22 10.72
CA GLU A 316 29.21 -29.46 9.32
C GLU A 316 28.50 -30.69 8.74
N GLU A 317 28.38 -31.76 9.54
CA GLU A 317 27.70 -33.01 9.18
C GLU A 317 26.26 -32.80 8.68
N ILE A 318 25.51 -31.83 9.23
CA ILE A 318 24.15 -31.52 8.78
C ILE A 318 24.18 -30.96 7.35
N LEU A 319 25.12 -30.04 7.09
CA LEU A 319 25.25 -29.39 5.79
C LEU A 319 25.80 -30.35 4.73
N GLU A 320 26.73 -31.23 5.10
CA GLU A 320 27.27 -32.26 4.22
C GLU A 320 26.22 -33.30 3.83
N LYS A 321 25.47 -33.82 4.81
CA LYS A 321 24.51 -34.91 4.59
C LYS A 321 23.19 -34.45 3.97
N HIS A 322 22.66 -33.30 4.38
CA HIS A 322 21.32 -32.85 3.99
C HIS A 322 21.33 -31.64 3.05
N GLY A 323 22.44 -30.90 3.01
CA GLY A 323 22.60 -29.65 2.27
C GLY A 323 21.94 -28.45 2.98
N ALA A 324 22.35 -27.25 2.58
CA ALA A 324 21.86 -26.00 3.19
C ALA A 324 20.34 -25.80 3.07
N VAL A 325 19.72 -26.35 2.02
CA VAL A 325 18.27 -26.27 1.75
C VAL A 325 17.65 -27.60 2.13
N SER A 326 17.37 -27.77 3.43
CA SER A 326 16.77 -28.96 4.03
C SER A 326 15.98 -28.61 5.29
N LEU A 327 15.18 -29.57 5.77
CA LEU A 327 14.43 -29.43 7.02
C LEU A 327 15.38 -29.37 8.22
N GLU A 328 16.45 -30.18 8.21
CA GLU A 328 17.42 -30.30 9.30
C GLU A 328 18.21 -29.00 9.46
N THR A 329 18.64 -28.41 8.34
CA THR A 329 19.33 -27.12 8.35
C THR A 329 18.40 -26.02 8.86
N ALA A 330 17.13 -26.00 8.44
CA ALA A 330 16.18 -25.00 8.91
C ALA A 330 15.93 -25.11 10.42
N GLU A 331 15.70 -26.32 10.94
CA GLU A 331 15.48 -26.56 12.37
C GLU A 331 16.70 -26.19 13.21
N ALA A 332 17.89 -26.61 12.78
CA ALA A 332 19.14 -26.25 13.46
C ALA A 332 19.40 -24.74 13.46
N MET A 333 19.14 -24.04 12.34
CA MET A 333 19.25 -22.58 12.27
C MET A 333 18.27 -21.87 13.21
N ALA A 334 17.02 -22.35 13.30
CA ALA A 334 16.01 -21.74 14.15
C ALA A 334 16.33 -21.96 15.63
N GLU A 335 16.79 -23.16 15.99
CA GLU A 335 17.23 -23.48 17.35
C GLU A 335 18.45 -22.66 17.75
N ALA A 336 19.47 -22.58 16.89
CA ALA A 336 20.64 -21.77 17.13
C ALA A 336 20.27 -20.31 17.34
N ALA A 337 19.43 -19.72 16.47
CA ALA A 337 18.97 -18.34 16.61
C ALA A 337 18.31 -18.09 17.98
N ARG A 338 17.45 -18.99 18.44
CA ARG A 338 16.81 -18.93 19.77
C ARG A 338 17.83 -19.01 20.91
N LYS A 339 18.76 -19.98 20.82
CA LYS A 339 19.73 -20.25 21.89
C LYS A 339 20.74 -19.11 22.06
N ILE A 340 21.29 -18.58 20.97
CA ILE A 340 22.30 -17.51 21.04
C ILE A 340 21.72 -16.17 21.48
N SER A 341 20.43 -15.94 21.22
CA SER A 341 19.69 -14.73 21.61
C SER A 341 19.15 -14.79 23.03
N GLY A 342 18.77 -15.98 23.50
CA GLY A 342 17.92 -16.11 24.68
C GLY A 342 16.45 -15.76 24.42
N ALA A 343 16.05 -15.57 23.16
CA ALA A 343 14.67 -15.24 22.81
C ALA A 343 13.72 -16.43 23.06
N ASP A 344 12.42 -16.14 23.23
CA ASP A 344 11.40 -17.19 23.40
C ASP A 344 11.19 -18.01 22.12
N PHE A 345 11.35 -17.36 20.97
CA PHE A 345 11.15 -17.94 19.64
C PHE A 345 12.39 -17.76 18.76
N GLY A 346 12.74 -18.81 18.02
CA GLY A 346 13.70 -18.76 16.92
C GLY A 346 13.01 -19.09 15.61
N ILE A 347 13.20 -18.26 14.58
CA ILE A 347 12.66 -18.50 13.24
C ILE A 347 13.81 -18.53 12.23
N SER A 348 13.79 -19.47 11.28
CA SER A 348 14.81 -19.52 10.23
C SER A 348 14.22 -19.62 8.83
N THR A 349 15.00 -19.19 7.84
CA THR A 349 14.64 -19.32 6.42
C THR A 349 15.82 -19.83 5.60
N THR A 350 15.66 -21.01 4.99
CA THR A 350 16.63 -21.55 4.02
C THR A 350 15.91 -22.13 2.80
N GLY A 351 16.37 -21.78 1.60
CA GLY A 351 15.58 -21.98 0.38
C GLY A 351 16.26 -21.47 -0.87
N ILE A 352 15.56 -21.59 -1.99
CA ILE A 352 16.03 -21.24 -3.33
C ILE A 352 15.07 -20.20 -3.91
N ALA A 353 15.40 -18.93 -3.72
CA ALA A 353 14.54 -17.83 -4.19
C ALA A 353 14.47 -17.73 -5.72
N GLY A 354 15.51 -18.17 -6.44
CA GLY A 354 15.61 -18.07 -7.91
C GLY A 354 16.42 -16.87 -8.40
N PRO A 355 16.53 -16.67 -9.73
CA PRO A 355 15.97 -17.53 -10.78
C PRO A 355 16.77 -18.82 -11.03
N THR A 356 18.01 -18.91 -10.52
CA THR A 356 18.89 -20.08 -10.64
C THR A 356 19.05 -20.81 -9.29
N GLY A 357 19.80 -21.92 -9.29
CA GLY A 357 20.14 -22.68 -8.08
C GLY A 357 19.15 -23.77 -7.68
N GLY A 358 18.08 -23.96 -8.45
CA GLY A 358 17.15 -25.07 -8.29
C GLY A 358 17.58 -26.35 -9.02
N THR A 359 17.13 -27.49 -8.50
CA THR A 359 17.21 -28.82 -9.14
C THR A 359 15.79 -29.41 -9.26
N GLU A 360 15.63 -30.58 -9.89
CA GLU A 360 14.33 -31.27 -9.93
C GLU A 360 13.81 -31.61 -8.52
N GLU A 361 14.70 -32.06 -7.63
CA GLU A 361 14.35 -32.39 -6.23
C GLU A 361 14.15 -31.14 -5.35
N LYS A 362 14.96 -30.10 -5.61
CA LYS A 362 14.96 -28.84 -4.86
C LYS A 362 14.72 -27.67 -5.83
N PRO A 363 13.49 -27.49 -6.34
CA PRO A 363 13.22 -26.49 -7.37
C PRO A 363 13.31 -25.06 -6.83
N VAL A 364 13.44 -24.10 -7.75
CA VAL A 364 13.26 -22.68 -7.45
C VAL A 364 11.87 -22.45 -6.83
N GLY A 365 11.82 -21.60 -5.81
CA GLY A 365 10.62 -21.34 -5.01
C GLY A 365 10.51 -22.24 -3.77
N LEU A 366 11.37 -23.24 -3.61
CA LEU A 366 11.42 -24.08 -2.42
C LEU A 366 12.00 -23.30 -1.23
N VAL A 367 11.32 -23.38 -0.08
CA VAL A 367 11.82 -22.89 1.21
C VAL A 367 11.48 -23.86 2.32
N TYR A 368 12.40 -23.99 3.26
CA TYR A 368 12.18 -24.57 4.58
C TYR A 368 12.21 -23.43 5.61
N ILE A 369 11.16 -23.38 6.42
CA ILE A 369 11.05 -22.41 7.51
C ILE A 369 11.12 -23.17 8.82
N GLY A 370 12.19 -22.96 9.58
CA GLY A 370 12.35 -23.54 10.90
C GLY A 370 11.68 -22.68 11.96
N VAL A 371 11.06 -23.32 12.94
CA VAL A 371 10.44 -22.71 14.10
C VAL A 371 10.95 -23.42 15.33
N SER A 372 11.46 -22.64 16.28
CA SER A 372 12.04 -23.13 17.52
C SER A 372 11.36 -22.44 18.69
N THR A 373 10.77 -23.24 19.58
CA THR A 373 10.09 -22.78 20.80
C THR A 373 10.69 -23.49 22.01
N ALA A 374 10.41 -23.03 23.23
CA ALA A 374 10.84 -23.72 24.45
C ALA A 374 10.38 -25.21 24.53
N LYS A 375 9.32 -25.60 23.81
CA LYS A 375 8.73 -26.95 23.87
C LYS A 375 9.13 -27.86 22.70
N GLU A 376 9.23 -27.29 21.52
CA GLU A 376 9.41 -28.06 20.28
C GLU A 376 10.19 -27.27 19.23
N ILE A 377 10.77 -28.03 18.30
CA ILE A 377 11.46 -27.53 17.11
C ILE A 377 10.89 -28.29 15.93
N TYR A 378 10.47 -27.56 14.91
CA TYR A 378 9.94 -28.16 13.69
C TYR A 378 10.18 -27.22 12.51
N SER A 379 10.04 -27.76 11.29
CA SER A 379 10.06 -26.96 10.08
C SER A 379 8.84 -27.18 9.19
N LYS A 380 8.65 -26.25 8.25
CA LYS A 380 7.69 -26.40 7.15
C LYS A 380 8.39 -26.25 5.82
N ARG A 381 8.20 -27.26 4.97
CA ARG A 381 8.56 -27.24 3.55
C ARG A 381 7.45 -26.56 2.76
N LEU A 382 7.77 -25.52 2.00
CA LEU A 382 6.84 -24.79 1.14
C LEU A 382 7.45 -24.63 -0.25
N LEU A 383 6.60 -24.60 -1.28
CA LEU A 383 7.01 -24.38 -2.65
C LEU A 383 6.16 -23.26 -3.26
N PHE A 384 6.84 -22.24 -3.77
CA PHE A 384 6.23 -21.06 -4.38
C PHE A 384 6.59 -20.98 -5.88
N PHE A 385 6.64 -19.75 -6.42
CA PHE A 385 6.82 -19.50 -7.84
C PHE A 385 8.31 -19.34 -8.18
N LYS A 386 8.63 -18.73 -9.33
CA LYS A 386 10.01 -18.63 -9.82
C LYS A 386 10.66 -17.26 -9.63
N GLU A 387 9.86 -16.24 -9.30
CA GLU A 387 10.32 -14.86 -9.21
C GLU A 387 11.02 -14.57 -7.89
N ARG A 388 12.29 -14.14 -7.97
CA ARG A 388 13.18 -14.02 -6.81
C ARG A 388 12.64 -13.09 -5.73
N LEU A 389 12.24 -11.87 -6.10
CA LEU A 389 11.80 -10.86 -5.13
C LEU A 389 10.47 -11.27 -4.49
N GLU A 390 9.50 -11.71 -5.29
CA GLU A 390 8.24 -12.22 -4.77
C GLU A 390 8.43 -13.44 -3.85
N ASN A 391 9.34 -14.35 -4.20
CA ASN A 391 9.63 -15.51 -3.36
C ASN A 391 10.20 -15.08 -2.02
N LYS A 392 11.12 -14.11 -1.98
CA LYS A 392 11.62 -13.57 -0.70
C LYS A 392 10.47 -13.04 0.16
N ASP A 393 9.55 -12.26 -0.42
CA ASP A 393 8.38 -11.77 0.30
C ASP A 393 7.48 -12.91 0.79
N ARG A 394 7.19 -13.90 -0.06
CA ARG A 394 6.37 -15.07 0.29
C ARG A 394 7.00 -15.91 1.41
N PHE A 395 8.32 -16.08 1.39
CA PHE A 395 9.06 -16.82 2.41
C PHE A 395 8.96 -16.11 3.76
N VAL A 396 9.14 -14.78 3.78
CA VAL A 396 8.98 -13.97 5.00
C VAL A 396 7.54 -13.99 5.50
N GLN A 397 6.56 -13.85 4.60
CA GLN A 397 5.15 -13.93 4.94
C GLN A 397 4.80 -15.27 5.60
N ALA A 398 5.29 -16.37 5.05
CA ALA A 398 5.09 -17.69 5.61
C ALA A 398 5.77 -17.85 6.98
N ALA A 399 6.95 -17.26 7.17
CA ALA A 399 7.67 -17.29 8.44
C ALA A 399 6.91 -16.54 9.54
N LEU A 400 6.44 -15.33 9.25
CA LEU A 400 5.58 -14.56 10.15
C LEU A 400 4.25 -15.28 10.44
N SER A 401 3.68 -15.96 9.45
CA SER A 401 2.44 -16.73 9.62
C SER A 401 2.62 -17.89 10.60
N LEU A 402 3.76 -18.59 10.52
CA LEU A 402 4.07 -19.67 11.46
C LEU A 402 4.32 -19.13 12.87
N LEU A 403 5.07 -18.04 13.01
CA LEU A 403 5.28 -17.39 14.31
C LEU A 403 3.94 -16.93 14.93
N LYS A 404 3.07 -16.29 14.15
CA LYS A 404 1.73 -15.89 14.58
C LYS A 404 0.93 -17.08 15.12
N ARG A 405 0.99 -18.24 14.46
CA ARG A 405 0.29 -19.45 14.92
C ARG A 405 0.80 -19.92 16.28
N GLU A 406 2.11 -19.91 16.50
CA GLU A 406 2.68 -20.26 17.80
C GLU A 406 2.27 -19.28 18.90
N LEU A 407 2.26 -17.98 18.60
CA LEU A 407 1.83 -16.95 19.56
C LEU A 407 0.35 -17.07 19.93
N ILE A 408 -0.52 -17.40 18.97
CA ILE A 408 -1.95 -17.61 19.24
C ILE A 408 -2.18 -18.77 20.22
N LYS A 409 -1.38 -19.84 20.14
CA LYS A 409 -1.46 -20.97 21.10
C LYS A 409 -1.17 -20.57 22.55
N LEU A 410 -0.56 -19.40 22.79
CA LEU A 410 -0.32 -18.89 24.14
C LEU A 410 -1.51 -18.13 24.73
N ILE A 411 -2.48 -17.76 23.89
CA ILE A 411 -3.63 -16.92 24.26
C ILE A 411 -4.95 -17.72 24.22
N ALA A 412 -4.98 -18.80 23.43
CA ALA A 412 -6.07 -19.77 23.41
C ALA A 412 -5.95 -20.72 24.61
#